data_AF-A0A081S1Z4-F1
#
_entry.id   AF-A0A081S1Z4-F1
#
_cell.length_a   1.000
_cell.length_b   1.000
_cell.length_c   1.000
_cell.angle_alpha   90.00
_cell.angle_beta   90.00
_cell.angle_gamma   90.00
#
_symmetry.space_group_name_H-M   'P 1'
#
loop_
_entity.id
_entity.type
_entity.pdbx_description
1 polymer ?
#
loop_
_entity_poly.entity_id
_entity_poly.type
_entity_poly.pdbx_seq_one_letter_code
_entity_poly.pdbx_strand_id
1 'polypeptide(L)'
;MLVDELSESNIRDDKVKALKDYITWLQDILEVSVTEDDNFLDLGGHSMIAISLNERINKQYGLSISMERLYNVSLIEAFSQAK
;
A
#
# COMPACT_ATOMS: atom_id res chain seq x y z
N MET A 1 -1.80 22.25 -22.25
CA MET A 1 -1.32 20.88 -22.52
C MET A 1 -0.06 20.55 -21.70
N LEU A 2 0.13 21.15 -20.51
CA LEU A 2 1.31 20.95 -19.64
C LEU A 2 0.92 20.48 -18.21
N VAL A 3 -0.37 20.19 -17.99
CA VAL A 3 -0.91 19.81 -16.67
C VAL A 3 -1.02 18.30 -16.46
N ASP A 4 -0.86 17.48 -17.51
CA ASP A 4 -0.96 16.01 -17.41
C ASP A 4 0.36 15.33 -17.02
N GLU A 5 1.52 15.83 -17.47
CA GLU A 5 2.80 15.16 -17.17
C GLU A 5 3.23 15.30 -15.69
N LEU A 6 2.81 16.37 -15.01
CA LEU A 6 3.07 16.58 -13.57
C LEU A 6 2.11 15.79 -12.66
N SER A 7 0.96 15.36 -13.18
CA SER A 7 -0.03 14.60 -12.41
C SER A 7 0.33 13.10 -12.36
N GLU A 8 0.78 12.53 -13.47
CA GLU A 8 1.23 11.13 -13.53
C GLU A 8 2.51 10.87 -12.72
N SER A 9 3.45 11.83 -12.72
CA SER A 9 4.67 11.73 -11.90
C SER A 9 4.35 11.77 -10.40
N ASN A 10 3.40 12.62 -9.98
CA ASN A 10 2.96 12.71 -8.59
C ASN A 10 2.27 11.42 -8.12
N ILE A 11 1.43 10.82 -8.94
CA ILE A 11 0.70 9.59 -8.57
C ILE A 11 1.66 8.42 -8.35
N ARG A 12 2.68 8.27 -9.21
CA ARG A 12 3.69 7.22 -9.04
C ARG A 12 4.50 7.43 -7.75
N ASP A 13 4.90 8.66 -7.48
CA ASP A 13 5.65 8.99 -6.27
C ASP A 13 4.81 8.78 -5.00
N ASP A 14 3.51 9.09 -5.04
CA ASP A 14 2.60 8.87 -3.92
C ASP A 14 2.37 7.39 -3.67
N LYS A 15 2.25 6.54 -4.71
CA LYS A 15 2.18 5.08 -4.55
C LYS A 15 3.43 4.50 -3.89
N VAL A 16 4.62 4.96 -4.30
CA VAL A 16 5.89 4.50 -3.70
C VAL A 16 6.01 4.91 -2.24
N LYS A 17 5.62 6.16 -1.90
CA LYS A 17 5.61 6.61 -0.51
C LYS A 17 4.57 5.83 0.32
N ALA A 18 3.37 5.66 -0.21
CA ALA A 18 2.29 4.92 0.43
C ALA A 18 2.71 3.47 0.73
N LEU A 19 3.39 2.80 -0.20
CA LEU A 19 3.92 1.45 0.01
C LEU A 19 4.94 1.40 1.15
N LYS A 20 5.90 2.33 1.17
CA LYS A 20 6.92 2.39 2.23
C LYS A 20 6.33 2.65 3.61
N ASP A 21 5.38 3.58 3.70
CA ASP A 21 4.67 3.89 4.94
C ASP A 21 3.85 2.68 5.41
N TYR A 22 3.15 2.01 4.48
CA TYR A 22 2.39 0.79 4.77
C TYR A 22 3.27 -0.34 5.30
N ILE A 23 4.40 -0.61 4.64
CA ILE A 23 5.39 -1.60 5.09
C ILE A 23 5.86 -1.26 6.50
N THR A 24 6.24 0.00 6.75
CA THR A 24 6.71 0.44 8.07
C THR A 24 5.67 0.16 9.16
N TRP A 25 4.41 0.54 8.93
CA TRP A 25 3.35 0.31 9.91
C TRP A 25 3.02 -1.17 10.09
N LEU A 26 3.11 -1.96 9.02
CA LEU A 26 2.86 -3.39 9.10
C LEU A 26 3.95 -4.10 9.92
N GLN A 27 5.22 -3.73 9.74
CA GLN A 27 6.33 -4.22 10.57
C GLN A 27 6.11 -3.89 12.05
N ASP A 28 5.69 -2.66 12.35
CA ASP A 28 5.46 -2.22 13.74
C ASP A 28 4.31 -2.99 14.39
N ILE A 29 3.25 -3.31 13.64
CA ILE A 29 2.07 -4.02 14.15
C ILE A 29 2.34 -5.52 14.33
N LEU A 30 3.04 -6.14 13.39
CA LEU A 30 3.27 -7.58 13.38
C LEU A 30 4.58 -8.00 14.05
N GLU A 31 5.45 -7.04 14.38
CA GLU A 31 6.77 -7.26 14.96
C GLU A 31 7.66 -8.20 14.11
N VAL A 32 7.55 -8.10 12.78
CA VAL A 32 8.33 -8.87 11.80
C VAL A 32 9.00 -7.95 10.77
N SER A 33 10.05 -8.45 10.11
CA SER A 33 10.61 -7.78 8.94
C SER A 33 9.66 -7.94 7.76
N VAL A 34 9.39 -6.85 7.03
CA VAL A 34 8.52 -6.85 5.85
C VAL A 34 9.25 -6.21 4.69
N THR A 35 9.15 -6.83 3.52
CA THR A 35 9.67 -6.36 2.24
C THR A 35 8.51 -6.11 1.27
N GLU A 36 8.78 -5.44 0.17
CA GLU A 36 7.74 -5.10 -0.82
C GLU A 36 7.26 -6.32 -1.64
N ASP A 37 8.07 -7.37 -1.70
CA ASP A 37 7.75 -8.63 -2.39
C ASP A 37 6.91 -9.59 -1.53
N ASP A 38 6.77 -9.32 -0.23
CA ASP A 38 5.99 -10.17 0.67
C ASP A 38 4.49 -10.07 0.40
N ASN A 39 3.78 -11.16 0.70
CA ASN A 39 2.32 -11.17 0.71
C ASN A 39 1.79 -10.82 2.10
N PHE A 40 0.73 -10.02 2.14
CA PHE A 40 0.13 -9.54 3.40
C PHE A 40 -0.30 -10.66 4.35
N LEU A 41 -0.88 -11.75 3.82
CA LEU A 41 -1.37 -12.86 4.64
C LEU A 41 -0.23 -13.75 5.13
N ASP A 42 0.81 -13.95 4.32
CA ASP A 42 1.99 -14.73 4.70
C ASP A 42 2.75 -14.12 5.88
N LEU A 43 2.68 -12.80 6.02
CA LEU A 43 3.24 -12.05 7.16
C LEU A 43 2.41 -12.19 8.44
N GLY A 44 1.19 -12.74 8.36
CA GLY A 44 0.23 -12.78 9.48
C GLY A 44 -0.76 -11.62 9.51
N GLY A 45 -0.84 -10.83 8.43
CA GLY A 45 -1.84 -9.78 8.29
C GLY A 45 -3.27 -10.36 8.24
N HIS A 46 -4.23 -9.63 8.81
CA HIS A 46 -5.65 -10.00 8.80
C HIS A 46 -6.56 -8.80 8.56
N SER A 47 -7.88 -9.04 8.46
CA SER A 47 -8.86 -8.05 8.00
C SER A 47 -8.86 -6.74 8.79
N MET A 48 -8.73 -6.78 10.12
CA MET A 48 -8.68 -5.56 10.92
C MET A 48 -7.45 -4.70 10.61
N ILE A 49 -6.27 -5.31 10.51
CA ILE A 49 -5.04 -4.60 10.13
C ILE A 49 -5.21 -4.00 8.73
N ALA A 50 -5.70 -4.79 7.78
CA ALA A 50 -5.91 -4.32 6.41
C ALA A 50 -6.90 -3.15 6.33
N ILE A 51 -8.03 -3.22 7.05
CA ILE A 51 -9.03 -2.13 7.11
C ILE A 51 -8.40 -0.86 7.70
N SER A 52 -7.73 -0.97 8.85
CA SER A 52 -7.12 0.18 9.52
C SER A 52 -6.00 0.82 8.69
N LEU A 53 -5.13 0.02 8.08
CA LEU A 53 -4.05 0.53 7.25
C LEU A 53 -4.58 1.11 5.93
N ASN A 54 -5.59 0.49 5.30
CA ASN A 54 -6.21 1.04 4.08
C ASN A 54 -6.90 2.38 4.34
N GLU A 55 -7.59 2.54 5.48
CA GLU A 55 -8.17 3.82 5.87
C GLU A 55 -7.09 4.89 6.06
N ARG A 56 -5.95 4.53 6.68
CA ARG A 56 -4.82 5.43 6.88
C ARG A 56 -4.19 5.85 5.55
N ILE A 57 -3.95 4.91 4.65
CA ILE A 57 -3.45 5.18 3.30
C ILE A 57 -4.40 6.10 2.53
N ASN A 58 -5.71 5.86 2.61
CA ASN A 58 -6.69 6.69 1.94
C ASN A 58 -6.68 8.13 2.47
N LYS A 59 -6.63 8.33 3.79
CA LYS A 59 -6.57 9.67 4.39
C LYS A 59 -5.29 10.44 4.02
N GLN A 60 -4.15 9.75 3.90
CA GLN A 60 -2.85 10.39 3.70
C GLN A 60 -2.50 10.60 2.21
N TYR A 61 -2.91 9.68 1.34
CA TYR A 61 -2.52 9.66 -0.08
C TYR A 61 -3.70 9.72 -1.05
N GLY A 62 -4.94 9.66 -0.56
CA GLY A 62 -6.12 9.53 -1.41
C GLY A 62 -6.26 8.16 -2.10
N LEU A 63 -5.35 7.22 -1.82
CA LEU A 63 -5.30 5.92 -2.48
C LEU A 63 -6.25 4.90 -1.84
N SER A 64 -6.78 3.99 -2.64
CA SER A 64 -7.56 2.85 -2.20
C SER A 64 -6.94 1.54 -2.69
N ILE A 65 -6.75 0.61 -1.75
CA ILE A 65 -6.17 -0.71 -2.03
C ILE A 65 -7.26 -1.77 -1.97
N SER A 66 -7.35 -2.57 -3.03
CA SER A 66 -8.29 -3.70 -3.07
C SER A 66 -7.84 -4.77 -2.08
N MET A 67 -8.76 -5.19 -1.19
CA MET A 67 -8.54 -6.30 -0.27
C MET A 67 -8.21 -7.61 -1.01
N GLU A 68 -8.89 -7.86 -2.13
CA GLU A 68 -8.62 -9.02 -2.98
C GLU A 68 -7.15 -9.02 -3.45
N ARG A 69 -6.62 -7.88 -3.91
CA ARG A 69 -5.24 -7.82 -4.38
C ARG A 69 -4.26 -7.89 -3.21
N LEU A 70 -4.51 -7.15 -2.14
CA LEU A 70 -3.68 -7.19 -0.93
C LEU A 70 -3.47 -8.63 -0.43
N TYR A 71 -4.48 -9.49 -0.57
CA TYR A 71 -4.41 -10.88 -0.11
C TYR A 71 -3.81 -11.85 -1.11
N ASN A 72 -3.87 -11.57 -2.41
CA ASN A 72 -3.48 -12.55 -3.44
C ASN A 72 -2.16 -12.24 -4.14
N VAL A 73 -1.58 -11.04 -3.96
CA VAL A 73 -0.32 -10.65 -4.61
C VAL A 73 0.66 -10.05 -3.60
N SER A 74 1.87 -9.72 -4.05
CA SER A 74 2.84 -8.98 -3.23
C SER A 74 2.36 -7.57 -2.89
N LEU A 75 2.93 -6.96 -1.85
CA LEU A 75 2.62 -5.58 -1.47
C LEU A 75 2.93 -4.61 -2.63
N ILE A 76 4.03 -4.76 -3.35
CA ILE A 76 4.37 -3.89 -4.49
C ILE A 76 3.34 -3.99 -5.62
N GLU A 77 2.88 -5.20 -5.97
CA GLU A 77 1.84 -5.39 -6.98
C GLU A 77 0.49 -4.82 -6.52
N ALA A 78 0.16 -5.00 -5.24
CA ALA A 78 -1.04 -4.41 -4.64
C ALA A 78 -1.01 -2.88 -4.75
N PHE A 79 0.10 -2.21 -4.44
CA PHE A 79 0.19 -0.76 -4.52
C PHE A 79 0.29 -0.22 -5.96
N SER A 80 0.88 -0.98 -6.90
CA SER A 80 1.02 -0.55 -8.30
C SER A 80 -0.33 -0.22 -8.95
N GLN A 81 -1.38 -1.01 -8.68
CA GLN A 81 -2.74 -0.74 -9.20
C GLN A 81 -3.67 -0.05 -8.18
N ALA A 82 -3.14 0.56 -7.12
CA ALA A 82 -3.95 1.38 -6.23
C ALA A 82 -4.62 2.52 -7.02
N LYS A 83 -5.87 2.83 -6.66
CA LYS A 83 -6.69 3.85 -7.32
C LYS A 83 -6.75 5.11 -6.48
#